data_AF-A0A178EW52-F1
#
_entry.id   AF-A0A178EW52-F1
#
_cell.length_a   1.000
_cell.length_b   1.000
_cell.length_c   1.000
_cell.angle_alpha   90.00
_cell.angle_beta   90.00
_cell.angle_gamma   90.00
#
_symmetry.space_group_name_H-M   'P 1'
#
loop_
_entity.id
_entity.type
_entity.pdbx_description
1 polymer ?
#
loop_
_entity_poly.entity_id
_entity_poly.type
_entity_poly.pdbx_seq_one_letter_code
_entity_poly.pdbx_strand_id
1 'polypeptide(L)'
;MAASLWKGLAVLYFLLCTAIPAFATVTIKGVQEGVNQGTGQRPARQNLATWEFSGPAFDLYIQALHEFQYTDQKELRSHYSIASVHGLPYGPWDGGETTSRQQGYCLHDSTLFPLWHRPYLALHEEMIWTHAQKIAASYPEKDRAKYVTAAKTLRIPYWDWASNPDIPRSMTTSKINVNTPTGMQSIDNPLYQYKFDPSVQKGFPEGDSFTSNPHSTRFPDANGESQNDRATRAMRSNGASLRSSIYQLLSSESDYSTFSTQALPDRSGYNNVETVHGYVHGLVGGQGHMTYIPWSSYDPIFWLHHANVDRLIALWQAIYPDSYVAQVPNGGGAYMTERGTVEDGNTPLYPFHADENTFYTANTARYTKTFGYTYPEIEDWGVSKADLQKNVRRRVNELYNNPSKQATKRATVHRRAQRYDSYIQGSNKSQSPTTTEARLEAVLDDTFDIVEAIGDSISQSLDRFDEWGVNNMKKQWVIKVRVNKSAVSKPFSIHFFMGNPPKDSNTWRYAPNLIGSYGTFVHGMGMPNPSMVGGEVPLSPALAALLSTSTILGLDDTVVVPVLSKFLTWKIQDQDGKVIPTEDVAKSNGGKGLEIRIAKRDVQPLTKGDLDNFPQFGEWEMYDSITKGKVGGY
;
A
#
# COMPACT_ATOMS: atom_id res chain seq x y z
N MET A 1 6.66 33.73 -68.71
CA MET A 1 6.81 34.13 -67.29
C MET A 1 5.70 33.61 -66.36
N ALA A 2 4.66 32.91 -66.83
CA ALA A 2 3.60 32.37 -65.96
C ALA A 2 3.84 30.93 -65.44
N ALA A 3 4.79 30.18 -66.03
CA ALA A 3 5.05 28.78 -65.68
C ALA A 3 6.10 28.57 -64.56
N SER A 4 6.86 29.60 -64.17
CA SER A 4 7.86 29.50 -63.09
C SER A 4 7.31 29.86 -61.71
N LEU A 5 6.20 30.59 -61.63
CA LEU A 5 5.55 30.96 -60.36
C LEU A 5 4.81 29.79 -59.71
N TRP A 6 4.29 28.84 -60.49
CA TRP A 6 3.56 27.67 -59.98
C TRP A 6 4.46 26.59 -59.37
N LYS A 7 5.73 26.50 -59.80
CA LYS A 7 6.70 25.57 -59.20
C LYS A 7 7.26 26.10 -57.88
N GLY A 8 7.35 27.42 -57.71
CA GLY A 8 7.76 28.05 -56.44
C GLY A 8 6.70 27.95 -55.33
N LEU A 9 5.43 28.12 -55.69
CA LEU A 9 4.30 27.99 -54.75
C LEU A 9 4.02 26.55 -54.32
N ALA A 10 4.20 25.57 -55.20
CA ALA A 10 4.05 24.15 -54.86
C ALA A 10 5.15 23.66 -53.90
N VAL A 11 6.39 24.16 -54.03
CA VAL A 11 7.50 23.81 -53.12
C VAL A 11 7.33 24.50 -51.77
N LEU A 12 6.81 25.73 -51.71
CA LEU A 12 6.48 26.38 -50.44
C LEU A 12 5.32 25.69 -49.70
N TYR A 13 4.30 25.21 -50.42
CA TYR A 13 3.17 24.47 -49.83
C TYR A 13 3.55 23.05 -49.37
N PHE A 14 4.53 22.41 -50.05
CA PHE A 14 5.06 21.11 -49.62
C PHE A 14 6.01 21.21 -48.41
N LEU A 15 6.74 22.33 -48.27
CA LEU A 15 7.57 22.63 -47.10
C LEU A 15 6.76 23.13 -45.88
N LEU A 16 5.56 23.69 -46.08
CA LEU A 16 4.64 24.07 -45.01
C LEU A 16 3.74 22.93 -44.51
N CYS A 17 3.65 21.81 -45.25
CA CYS A 17 2.80 20.66 -44.91
C CYS A 17 3.58 19.40 -44.45
N THR A 18 4.90 19.48 -44.25
CA THR A 18 5.73 18.35 -43.76
C THR A 18 6.38 18.59 -42.40
N ALA A 19 6.14 19.74 -41.76
CA ALA A 19 6.27 19.83 -40.32
C ALA A 19 4.99 19.27 -39.69
N ILE A 20 4.87 17.95 -39.63
CA ILE A 20 4.11 17.35 -38.52
C ILE A 20 4.77 17.98 -37.29
N PRO A 21 4.06 18.77 -36.47
CA PRO A 21 4.66 19.22 -35.23
C PRO A 21 5.06 17.94 -34.51
N ALA A 22 6.37 17.74 -34.32
CA ALA A 22 6.83 16.75 -33.37
C ALA A 22 6.06 17.10 -32.10
N PHE A 23 5.11 16.26 -31.71
CA PHE A 23 4.37 16.48 -30.48
C PHE A 23 5.44 16.62 -29.40
N ALA A 24 5.53 17.80 -28.79
CA ALA A 24 6.53 18.04 -27.76
C ALA A 24 6.28 17.04 -26.65
N THR A 25 7.25 16.17 -26.39
CA THR A 25 7.17 15.12 -25.37
C THR A 25 6.89 15.73 -24.00
N VAL A 26 6.08 15.04 -23.19
CA VAL A 26 5.77 15.45 -21.82
C VAL A 26 6.98 15.19 -20.94
N THR A 27 7.91 16.15 -20.93
CA THR A 27 9.01 16.15 -19.96
C THR A 27 8.49 16.38 -18.56
N ILE A 28 8.87 15.51 -17.61
CA ILE A 28 8.50 15.60 -16.19
C ILE A 28 9.73 16.04 -15.41
N LYS A 29 9.67 17.19 -14.75
CA LYS A 29 10.78 17.74 -13.95
C LYS A 29 10.52 17.68 -12.44
N GLY A 30 9.27 17.43 -12.04
CA GLY A 30 8.76 17.70 -10.71
C GLY A 30 8.67 19.19 -10.41
N VAL A 31 8.04 19.53 -9.28
CA VAL A 31 7.89 20.92 -8.85
C VAL A 31 9.19 21.41 -8.22
N GLN A 32 9.89 22.30 -8.93
CA GLN A 32 11.18 22.85 -8.48
C GLN A 32 11.03 24.16 -7.66
N GLU A 33 9.85 24.79 -7.68
CA GLU A 33 9.61 25.99 -6.88
C GLU A 33 9.62 25.67 -5.38
N GLY A 34 10.17 26.57 -4.56
CA GLY A 34 10.35 26.38 -3.12
C GLY A 34 11.58 25.58 -2.72
N VAL A 35 12.34 25.04 -3.70
CA VAL A 35 13.64 24.42 -3.44
C VAL A 35 14.69 25.51 -3.16
N ASN A 36 15.35 25.41 -2.01
CA ASN A 36 16.50 26.25 -1.70
C ASN A 36 17.73 25.74 -2.45
N GLN A 37 18.15 26.46 -3.48
CA GLN A 37 19.29 26.07 -4.33
C GLN A 37 20.64 26.10 -3.61
N GLY A 38 20.77 26.87 -2.52
CA GLY A 38 22.01 26.97 -1.74
C GLY A 38 22.18 25.82 -0.74
N THR A 39 21.08 25.36 -0.13
CA THR A 39 21.12 24.30 0.90
C THR A 39 20.68 22.94 0.37
N GLY A 40 19.87 22.91 -0.69
CA GLY A 40 19.17 21.72 -1.15
C GLY A 40 17.90 21.41 -0.35
N GLN A 41 17.46 22.27 0.59
CA GLN A 41 16.18 22.11 1.31
C GLN A 41 15.00 22.18 0.33
N ARG A 42 14.01 21.29 0.50
CA ARG A 42 12.87 21.16 -0.41
C ARG A 42 11.55 21.10 0.36
N PRO A 43 10.43 21.55 -0.25
CA PRO A 43 9.11 21.39 0.35
C PRO A 43 8.76 19.91 0.57
N ALA A 44 8.16 19.61 1.71
CA ALA A 44 7.73 18.26 2.05
C ALA A 44 6.28 18.00 1.62
N ARG A 45 6.01 16.83 1.03
CA ARG A 45 4.65 16.27 0.95
C ARG A 45 4.14 16.08 2.39
N GLN A 46 2.94 16.55 2.69
CA GLN A 46 2.40 16.55 4.07
C GLN A 46 1.42 15.39 4.29
N ASN A 47 1.33 14.87 5.52
CA ASN A 47 0.31 13.88 5.87
C ASN A 47 -1.07 14.56 5.85
N LEU A 48 -1.99 14.08 5.00
CA LEU A 48 -3.31 14.67 4.85
C LEU A 48 -4.06 14.72 6.19
N ALA A 49 -3.94 13.67 7.03
CA ALA A 49 -4.68 13.59 8.29
C ALA A 49 -4.36 14.74 9.28
N THR A 50 -3.16 15.33 9.18
CA THR A 50 -2.74 16.48 9.99
C THR A 50 -2.76 17.80 9.21
N TRP A 51 -2.89 17.74 7.90
CA TRP A 51 -2.80 18.89 6.99
C TRP A 51 -4.16 19.31 6.42
N GLU A 52 -5.18 18.46 6.49
CA GLU A 52 -6.53 18.77 6.08
C GLU A 52 -7.05 20.02 6.80
N PHE A 53 -7.72 20.90 6.07
CA PHE A 53 -8.28 22.17 6.57
C PHE A 53 -7.23 23.18 7.13
N SER A 54 -5.95 23.07 6.74
CA SER A 54 -4.85 23.94 7.22
C SER A 54 -4.85 25.39 6.68
N GLY A 55 -5.89 25.80 5.94
CA GLY A 55 -6.01 27.15 5.37
C GLY A 55 -5.47 27.24 3.94
N PRO A 56 -4.70 28.28 3.57
CA PRO A 56 -4.43 28.61 2.16
C PRO A 56 -3.88 27.47 1.30
N ALA A 57 -2.95 26.66 1.83
CA ALA A 57 -2.35 25.56 1.07
C ALA A 57 -3.36 24.45 0.79
N PHE A 58 -4.20 24.11 1.77
CA PHE A 58 -5.28 23.14 1.61
C PHE A 58 -6.37 23.66 0.68
N ASP A 59 -6.81 24.92 0.87
CA ASP A 59 -7.76 25.59 -0.01
C ASP A 59 -7.31 25.52 -1.47
N LEU A 60 -6.02 25.78 -1.75
CA LEU A 60 -5.45 25.71 -3.10
C LEU A 60 -5.40 24.29 -3.64
N TYR A 61 -5.01 23.31 -2.83
CA TYR A 61 -4.97 21.92 -3.27
C TYR A 61 -6.34 21.42 -3.68
N ILE A 62 -7.38 21.72 -2.91
CA ILE A 62 -8.75 21.33 -3.24
C ILE A 62 -9.21 22.04 -4.52
N GLN A 63 -9.01 23.36 -4.64
CA GLN A 63 -9.42 24.09 -5.84
C GLN A 63 -8.64 23.62 -7.09
N ALA A 64 -7.33 23.37 -6.95
CA ALA A 64 -6.49 22.90 -8.05
C ALA A 64 -6.83 21.48 -8.48
N LEU A 65 -7.06 20.56 -7.55
CA LEU A 65 -7.49 19.19 -7.86
C LEU A 65 -8.87 19.21 -8.54
N HIS A 66 -9.78 20.07 -8.07
CA HIS A 66 -11.07 20.27 -8.71
C HIS A 66 -10.88 20.72 -10.16
N GLU A 67 -10.19 21.84 -10.44
CA GLU A 67 -9.94 22.28 -11.82
C GLU A 67 -9.24 21.23 -12.70
N PHE A 68 -8.27 20.51 -12.12
CA PHE A 68 -7.53 19.49 -12.83
C PHE A 68 -8.42 18.31 -13.26
N GLN A 69 -9.32 17.85 -12.40
CA GLN A 69 -10.30 16.80 -12.72
C GLN A 69 -11.31 17.22 -13.80
N TYR A 70 -11.56 18.53 -13.95
CA TYR A 70 -12.46 19.07 -14.98
C TYR A 70 -11.74 19.47 -16.29
N THR A 71 -10.43 19.23 -16.40
CA THR A 71 -9.70 19.43 -17.66
C THR A 71 -10.26 18.49 -18.73
N ASP A 72 -10.42 18.97 -19.97
CA ASP A 72 -10.95 18.15 -21.09
C ASP A 72 -10.15 16.84 -21.17
N GLN A 73 -10.87 15.72 -21.08
CA GLN A 73 -10.26 14.38 -21.03
C GLN A 73 -9.48 14.01 -22.30
N LYS A 74 -9.63 14.77 -23.40
CA LYS A 74 -8.83 14.62 -24.63
C LYS A 74 -7.42 15.21 -24.50
N GLU A 75 -7.22 16.13 -23.56
CA GLU A 75 -5.89 16.70 -23.30
C GLU A 75 -4.98 15.63 -22.70
N LEU A 76 -3.77 15.49 -23.25
CA LEU A 76 -2.79 14.48 -22.84
C LEU A 76 -2.42 14.59 -21.35
N ARG A 77 -2.45 15.81 -20.81
CA ARG A 77 -2.17 16.12 -19.41
C ARG A 77 -3.44 16.34 -18.57
N SER A 78 -4.61 15.88 -19.02
CA SER A 78 -5.81 15.85 -18.18
C SER A 78 -5.68 14.82 -17.06
N HIS A 79 -6.45 14.97 -15.98
CA HIS A 79 -6.49 13.96 -14.91
C HIS A 79 -6.87 12.59 -15.46
N TYR A 80 -7.87 12.54 -16.35
CA TYR A 80 -8.29 11.32 -17.02
C TYR A 80 -7.15 10.63 -17.80
N SER A 81 -6.45 11.37 -18.65
CA SER A 81 -5.38 10.81 -19.49
C SER A 81 -4.17 10.37 -18.66
N ILE A 82 -3.85 11.11 -17.59
CA ILE A 82 -2.80 10.71 -16.65
C ILE A 82 -3.22 9.48 -15.85
N ALA A 83 -4.48 9.39 -15.40
CA ALA A 83 -5.00 8.21 -14.72
C ALA A 83 -4.95 6.96 -15.61
N SER A 84 -5.23 7.09 -16.92
CA SER A 84 -5.21 5.96 -17.84
C SER A 84 -3.82 5.36 -18.07
N VAL A 85 -2.73 6.10 -17.78
CA VAL A 85 -1.37 5.54 -17.86
C VAL A 85 -1.23 4.29 -16.98
N HIS A 86 -1.86 4.27 -15.81
CA HIS A 86 -1.80 3.14 -14.91
C HIS A 86 -2.53 1.90 -15.45
N GLY A 87 -3.61 2.09 -16.21
CA GLY A 87 -4.58 1.04 -16.48
C GLY A 87 -5.38 1.26 -17.76
N LEU A 88 -6.70 1.17 -17.65
CA LEU A 88 -7.60 1.40 -18.76
C LEU A 88 -7.82 2.91 -19.03
N PRO A 89 -8.23 3.29 -20.26
CA PRO A 89 -8.17 2.46 -21.46
C PRO A 89 -6.73 2.20 -21.89
N TYR A 90 -6.44 0.98 -22.35
CA TYR A 90 -5.10 0.62 -22.81
C TYR A 90 -4.80 1.31 -24.14
N GLY A 91 -3.62 1.91 -24.24
CA GLY A 91 -3.19 2.57 -25.46
C GLY A 91 -1.88 3.33 -25.29
N PRO A 92 -1.33 3.87 -26.39
CA PRO A 92 -0.12 4.67 -26.33
C PRO A 92 -0.36 5.98 -25.56
N TRP A 93 0.64 6.44 -24.83
CA TRP A 93 0.64 7.74 -24.15
C TRP A 93 1.96 8.46 -24.45
N ASP A 94 1.89 9.78 -24.69
CA ASP A 94 3.05 10.65 -24.96
C ASP A 94 4.02 10.10 -26.02
N GLY A 95 3.49 9.72 -27.18
CA GLY A 95 4.30 9.20 -28.29
C GLY A 95 4.77 7.75 -28.13
N GLY A 96 4.30 7.04 -27.10
CA GLY A 96 4.52 5.60 -26.96
C GLY A 96 4.01 4.79 -28.16
N GLU A 97 4.58 3.61 -28.38
CA GLU A 97 4.21 2.76 -29.51
C GLU A 97 2.86 2.07 -29.29
N THR A 98 2.13 1.81 -30.38
CA THR A 98 0.93 0.97 -30.32
C THR A 98 1.33 -0.48 -30.12
N THR A 99 0.80 -1.11 -29.07
CA THR A 99 1.03 -2.54 -28.80
C THR A 99 -0.29 -3.30 -28.79
N SER A 100 -0.26 -4.62 -28.95
CA SER A 100 -1.44 -5.48 -28.82
C SER A 100 -1.73 -5.88 -27.36
N ARG A 101 -0.89 -5.46 -26.41
CA ARG A 101 -0.96 -5.89 -25.01
C ARG A 101 -2.17 -5.28 -24.31
N GLN A 102 -2.91 -6.10 -23.57
CA GLN A 102 -4.12 -5.71 -22.83
C GLN A 102 -3.78 -5.37 -21.38
N GLN A 103 -2.88 -4.41 -21.16
CA GLN A 103 -2.39 -3.99 -19.86
C GLN A 103 -1.97 -2.51 -19.88
N GLY A 104 -2.00 -1.84 -18.73
CA GLY A 104 -1.51 -0.46 -18.58
C GLY A 104 0.02 -0.40 -18.45
N TYR A 105 0.57 0.81 -18.29
CA TYR A 105 2.02 1.00 -18.13
C TYR A 105 2.53 0.66 -16.73
N CYS A 106 1.64 0.57 -15.72
CA CYS A 106 2.07 0.34 -14.35
C CYS A 106 2.87 -0.96 -14.22
N LEU A 107 4.03 -0.87 -13.58
CA LEU A 107 4.86 -2.02 -13.26
C LEU A 107 4.40 -2.59 -11.92
N HIS A 108 3.79 -3.76 -11.95
CA HIS A 108 3.54 -4.64 -10.80
C HIS A 108 4.22 -5.98 -11.06
N ASP A 109 4.43 -6.77 -10.00
CA ASP A 109 5.23 -8.00 -10.04
C ASP A 109 6.61 -7.73 -10.66
N SER A 110 7.21 -6.59 -10.32
CA SER A 110 8.44 -6.07 -10.92
C SER A 110 9.26 -5.38 -9.83
N THR A 111 10.59 -5.56 -9.85
CA THR A 111 11.50 -4.83 -8.95
C THR A 111 11.50 -3.32 -9.22
N LEU A 112 10.92 -2.88 -10.33
CA LEU A 112 10.75 -1.47 -10.67
C LEU A 112 9.45 -0.88 -10.13
N PHE A 113 8.53 -1.69 -9.57
CA PHE A 113 7.28 -1.23 -8.94
C PHE A 113 7.48 0.00 -8.02
N PRO A 114 8.46 0.00 -7.08
CA PRO A 114 8.64 1.13 -6.17
C PRO A 114 8.97 2.44 -6.88
N LEU A 115 9.79 2.38 -7.94
CA LEU A 115 10.38 3.57 -8.55
C LEU A 115 9.63 4.04 -9.79
N TRP A 116 8.82 3.19 -10.42
CA TRP A 116 7.92 3.56 -11.52
C TRP A 116 6.87 4.59 -11.08
N HIS A 117 6.30 4.43 -9.89
CA HIS A 117 5.25 5.31 -9.38
C HIS A 117 5.77 6.72 -9.00
N ARG A 118 7.08 6.91 -8.84
CA ARG A 118 7.64 8.21 -8.44
C ARG A 118 7.50 9.30 -9.52
N PRO A 119 7.99 9.12 -10.76
CA PRO A 119 7.74 10.09 -11.84
C PRO A 119 6.24 10.21 -12.15
N TYR A 120 5.45 9.15 -11.94
CA TYR A 120 3.99 9.22 -12.08
C TYR A 120 3.34 10.21 -11.10
N LEU A 121 3.73 10.14 -9.82
CA LEU A 121 3.31 11.10 -8.80
C LEU A 121 3.82 12.51 -9.09
N ALA A 122 5.06 12.64 -9.60
CA ALA A 122 5.63 13.93 -9.95
C ALA A 122 4.84 14.62 -11.08
N LEU A 123 4.45 13.88 -12.12
CA LEU A 123 3.59 14.39 -13.20
C LEU A 123 2.24 14.89 -12.66
N HIS A 124 1.58 14.11 -11.82
CA HIS A 124 0.31 14.51 -11.20
C HIS A 124 0.47 15.75 -10.29
N GLU A 125 1.57 15.83 -9.55
CA GLU A 125 1.91 16.97 -8.69
C GLU A 125 2.19 18.25 -9.48
N GLU A 126 2.87 18.16 -10.63
CA GLU A 126 3.11 19.31 -11.52
C GLU A 126 1.80 19.92 -12.03
N MET A 127 0.81 19.09 -12.37
CA MET A 127 -0.49 19.56 -12.84
C MET A 127 -1.25 20.30 -11.74
N ILE A 128 -1.35 19.70 -10.54
CA ILE A 128 -1.98 20.35 -9.39
C ILE A 128 -1.29 21.66 -9.04
N TRP A 129 0.05 21.66 -9.00
CA TRP A 129 0.82 22.87 -8.72
C TRP A 129 0.55 23.96 -9.78
N THR A 130 0.51 23.60 -11.06
CA THR A 130 0.23 24.54 -12.16
C THR A 130 -1.13 25.22 -12.02
N HIS A 131 -2.17 24.47 -11.67
CA HIS A 131 -3.50 25.03 -11.39
C HIS A 131 -3.47 25.92 -10.13
N ALA A 132 -2.84 25.45 -9.04
CA ALA A 132 -2.73 26.19 -7.80
C ALA A 132 -2.06 27.56 -7.98
N GLN A 133 -1.02 27.67 -8.81
CA GLN A 133 -0.36 28.95 -9.12
C GLN A 133 -1.32 29.95 -9.78
N LYS A 134 -2.12 29.49 -10.76
CA LYS A 134 -3.12 30.33 -11.45
C LYS A 134 -4.21 30.80 -10.48
N ILE A 135 -4.73 29.89 -9.66
CA ILE A 135 -5.76 30.18 -8.66
C ILE A 135 -5.22 31.16 -7.61
N ALA A 136 -4.00 30.94 -7.10
CA ALA A 136 -3.38 31.82 -6.12
C ALA A 136 -3.23 33.27 -6.64
N ALA A 137 -2.91 33.44 -7.93
CA ALA A 137 -2.78 34.76 -8.55
C ALA A 137 -4.13 35.50 -8.68
N SER A 138 -5.26 34.79 -8.73
CA SER A 138 -6.58 35.39 -8.91
C SER A 138 -7.23 35.90 -7.61
N TYR A 139 -6.65 35.56 -6.44
CA TYR A 139 -7.14 36.09 -5.15
C TYR A 139 -7.10 37.63 -5.10
N PRO A 140 -8.04 38.26 -4.36
CA PRO A 140 -8.02 39.69 -4.09
C PRO A 140 -6.71 40.11 -3.40
N GLU A 141 -6.28 41.35 -3.62
CA GLU A 141 -4.98 41.87 -3.14
C GLU A 141 -4.72 41.61 -1.65
N LYS A 142 -5.74 41.79 -0.80
CA LYS A 142 -5.67 41.56 0.65
C LYS A 142 -5.27 40.13 1.04
N ASP A 143 -5.57 39.14 0.19
CA ASP A 143 -5.34 37.72 0.46
C ASP A 143 -4.28 37.11 -0.48
N ARG A 144 -4.00 37.74 -1.63
CA ARG A 144 -3.15 37.19 -2.69
C ARG A 144 -1.77 36.75 -2.21
N ALA A 145 -1.12 37.55 -1.37
CA ALA A 145 0.24 37.27 -0.91
C ALA A 145 0.35 35.93 -0.14
N LYS A 146 -0.60 35.62 0.75
CA LYS A 146 -0.60 34.35 1.50
C LYS A 146 -0.87 33.15 0.59
N TYR A 147 -1.76 33.28 -0.39
CA TYR A 147 -2.05 32.22 -1.34
C TYR A 147 -0.89 31.97 -2.32
N VAL A 148 -0.29 33.04 -2.87
CA VAL A 148 0.91 32.91 -3.72
C VAL A 148 2.06 32.26 -2.96
N THR A 149 2.24 32.60 -1.68
CA THR A 149 3.27 31.97 -0.83
C THR A 149 2.99 30.48 -0.62
N ALA A 150 1.74 30.13 -0.31
CA ALA A 150 1.33 28.74 -0.11
C ALA A 150 1.47 27.90 -1.39
N ALA A 151 1.14 28.46 -2.55
CA ALA A 151 1.20 27.78 -3.84
C ALA A 151 2.64 27.39 -4.24
N LYS A 152 3.64 28.25 -3.94
CA LYS A 152 5.06 27.98 -4.22
C LYS A 152 5.54 26.65 -3.65
N THR A 153 5.17 26.35 -2.41
CA THR A 153 5.62 25.16 -1.69
C THR A 153 4.62 24.01 -1.73
N LEU A 154 3.54 24.14 -2.52
CA LEU A 154 2.49 23.13 -2.57
C LEU A 154 3.03 21.82 -3.17
N ARG A 155 2.71 20.70 -2.53
CA ARG A 155 3.02 19.33 -2.94
C ARG A 155 1.80 18.46 -2.68
N ILE A 156 1.68 17.32 -3.36
CA ILE A 156 0.57 16.40 -3.09
C ILE A 156 0.71 15.80 -1.69
N PRO A 157 -0.39 15.64 -0.93
CA PRO A 157 -0.32 15.03 0.39
C PRO A 157 -0.19 13.50 0.31
N TYR A 158 0.20 12.87 1.41
CA TYR A 158 0.18 11.41 1.58
C TYR A 158 -0.79 11.00 2.69
N TRP A 159 -1.25 9.75 2.66
CA TRP A 159 -2.07 9.15 3.72
C TRP A 159 -1.30 8.03 4.44
N ASP A 160 -0.81 8.32 5.66
CA ASP A 160 -0.03 7.35 6.46
C ASP A 160 -0.93 6.33 7.16
N TRP A 161 -1.48 5.40 6.39
CA TRP A 161 -2.36 4.34 6.88
C TRP A 161 -1.69 3.38 7.89
N ALA A 162 -0.36 3.35 7.98
CA ALA A 162 0.36 2.55 8.99
C ALA A 162 0.42 3.27 10.35
N SER A 163 0.41 4.61 10.35
CA SER A 163 0.36 5.42 11.57
C SER A 163 -1.09 5.65 12.00
N ASN A 164 -1.94 6.10 11.08
CA ASN A 164 -3.37 6.26 11.29
C ASN A 164 -4.15 5.61 10.14
N PRO A 165 -4.77 4.44 10.36
CA PRO A 165 -5.45 3.69 9.32
C PRO A 165 -6.79 4.31 8.91
N ASP A 166 -7.33 5.26 9.66
CA ASP A 166 -8.56 5.92 9.27
C ASP A 166 -8.36 6.71 7.98
N ILE A 167 -9.33 6.60 7.06
CA ILE A 167 -9.36 7.42 5.85
C ILE A 167 -9.57 8.89 6.29
N PRO A 168 -8.77 9.86 5.82
CA PRO A 168 -8.88 11.25 6.25
C PRO A 168 -10.28 11.82 5.98
N ARG A 169 -10.76 12.71 6.87
CA ARG A 169 -12.14 13.21 6.82
C ARG A 169 -12.43 13.93 5.52
N SER A 170 -11.46 14.68 5.00
CA SER A 170 -11.59 15.36 3.72
C SER A 170 -11.72 14.42 2.52
N MET A 171 -11.64 13.10 2.68
CA MET A 171 -11.86 12.11 1.62
C MET A 171 -13.19 11.37 1.72
N THR A 172 -13.91 11.53 2.83
CA THR A 172 -15.17 10.83 3.10
C THR A 172 -16.39 11.75 3.11
N THR A 173 -16.20 13.06 2.99
CA THR A 173 -17.28 14.06 2.91
C THR A 173 -17.53 14.48 1.47
N SER A 174 -18.78 14.45 0.99
CA SER A 174 -19.13 14.74 -0.42
C SER A 174 -19.00 16.22 -0.81
N LYS A 175 -19.15 17.13 0.15
CA LYS A 175 -18.96 18.58 -0.01
C LYS A 175 -17.83 19.05 0.89
N ILE A 176 -17.14 20.11 0.47
CA ILE A 176 -16.06 20.71 1.25
C ILE A 176 -16.12 22.24 1.18
N ASN A 177 -15.86 22.89 2.32
CA ASN A 177 -15.79 24.33 2.42
C ASN A 177 -14.34 24.77 2.21
N VAL A 178 -14.12 25.68 1.28
CA VAL A 178 -12.81 26.29 1.00
C VAL A 178 -12.98 27.79 0.81
N ASN A 179 -11.96 28.56 1.17
CA ASN A 179 -11.90 29.95 0.74
C ASN A 179 -11.47 29.98 -0.73
N THR A 180 -12.25 30.67 -1.57
CA THR A 180 -11.93 30.89 -2.98
C THR A 180 -11.60 32.37 -3.21
N PRO A 181 -11.15 32.76 -4.41
CA PRO A 181 -10.95 34.17 -4.76
C PRO A 181 -12.20 35.06 -4.56
N THR A 182 -13.40 34.47 -4.54
CA THR A 182 -14.68 35.19 -4.36
C THR A 182 -15.27 35.05 -2.96
N GLY A 183 -14.54 34.43 -2.02
CA GLY A 183 -14.97 34.20 -0.64
C GLY A 183 -15.14 32.72 -0.30
N MET A 184 -15.64 32.43 0.89
CA MET A 184 -15.86 31.04 1.31
C MET A 184 -16.99 30.41 0.49
N GLN A 185 -16.73 29.23 -0.07
CA GLN A 185 -17.70 28.46 -0.86
C GLN A 185 -17.73 27.00 -0.42
N SER A 186 -18.91 26.39 -0.51
CA SER A 186 -19.09 24.94 -0.41
C SER A 186 -19.11 24.35 -1.82
N ILE A 187 -18.10 23.55 -2.16
CA ILE A 187 -17.96 22.92 -3.48
C ILE A 187 -18.11 21.40 -3.40
N ASP A 188 -18.32 20.75 -4.55
CA ASP A 188 -18.15 19.30 -4.66
C ASP A 188 -16.72 18.94 -4.30
N ASN A 189 -16.55 17.95 -3.43
CA ASN A 189 -15.23 17.58 -2.95
C ASN A 189 -14.50 16.69 -3.97
N PRO A 190 -13.41 17.17 -4.61
CA PRO A 190 -12.69 16.39 -5.60
C PRO A 190 -11.90 15.22 -5.01
N LEU A 191 -11.79 15.11 -3.67
CA LEU A 191 -11.20 13.96 -2.97
C LEU A 191 -12.20 12.84 -2.69
N TYR A 192 -13.50 13.12 -2.80
CA TYR A 192 -14.56 12.16 -2.48
C TYR A 192 -14.66 11.08 -3.56
N GLN A 193 -14.75 11.49 -4.82
CA GLN A 193 -14.78 10.61 -6.00
C GLN A 193 -14.41 11.40 -7.27
N TYR A 194 -13.92 10.70 -8.27
CA TYR A 194 -13.77 11.24 -9.63
C TYR A 194 -15.04 11.02 -10.42
N LYS A 195 -15.48 12.02 -11.21
CA LYS A 195 -16.66 11.92 -12.08
C LYS A 195 -16.19 11.72 -13.51
N PHE A 196 -16.61 10.63 -14.15
CA PHE A 196 -16.27 10.35 -15.54
C PHE A 196 -17.18 11.13 -16.48
N ASP A 197 -16.62 11.67 -17.56
CA ASP A 197 -17.43 12.17 -18.68
C ASP A 197 -18.09 10.96 -19.42
N PRO A 198 -19.43 10.92 -19.53
CA PRO A 198 -20.16 9.81 -20.19
C PRO A 198 -19.74 9.54 -21.63
N SER A 199 -19.18 10.53 -22.34
CA SER A 199 -18.72 10.39 -23.72
C SER A 199 -17.48 9.50 -23.86
N VAL A 200 -16.85 9.11 -22.75
CA VAL A 200 -15.53 8.48 -22.71
C VAL A 200 -15.59 6.99 -22.38
N GLN A 201 -16.78 6.40 -22.39
CA GLN A 201 -16.97 4.93 -22.39
C GLN A 201 -16.25 4.23 -23.56
N LYS A 202 -15.85 4.98 -24.60
CA LYS A 202 -15.09 4.49 -25.74
C LYS A 202 -13.66 4.11 -25.34
N GLY A 203 -13.32 2.82 -25.46
CA GLY A 203 -11.98 2.27 -25.16
C GLY A 203 -11.92 1.47 -23.86
N PHE A 204 -12.99 1.48 -23.06
CA PHE A 204 -13.15 0.55 -21.95
C PHE A 204 -13.74 -0.79 -22.45
N PRO A 205 -13.46 -1.92 -21.77
CA PRO A 205 -14.01 -3.21 -22.17
C PRO A 205 -15.54 -3.20 -22.12
N GLU A 206 -16.18 -3.66 -23.21
CA GLU A 206 -17.63 -3.87 -23.24
C GLU A 206 -18.03 -4.93 -22.21
N GLY A 207 -19.09 -4.65 -21.44
CA GLY A 207 -19.60 -5.56 -20.40
C GLY A 207 -18.84 -5.54 -19.07
N ASP A 208 -17.79 -4.72 -18.92
CA ASP A 208 -17.19 -4.44 -17.61
C ASP A 208 -18.13 -3.54 -16.79
N SER A 209 -18.40 -3.94 -15.53
CA SER A 209 -19.33 -3.26 -14.63
C SER A 209 -18.91 -1.83 -14.27
N PHE A 210 -17.63 -1.49 -14.40
CA PHE A 210 -17.13 -0.14 -14.13
C PHE A 210 -17.29 0.80 -15.32
N THR A 211 -17.37 0.28 -16.55
CA THR A 211 -17.52 1.10 -17.76
C THR A 211 -18.76 1.99 -17.73
N SER A 212 -19.85 1.53 -17.11
CA SER A 212 -21.09 2.32 -16.97
C SER A 212 -21.13 3.22 -15.73
N ASN A 213 -20.12 3.19 -14.85
CA ASN A 213 -20.15 3.96 -13.62
C ASN A 213 -19.85 5.45 -13.90
N PRO A 214 -20.73 6.37 -13.48
CA PRO A 214 -20.51 7.81 -13.71
C PRO A 214 -19.44 8.41 -12.79
N HIS A 215 -18.99 7.67 -11.77
CA HIS A 215 -17.93 8.10 -10.87
C HIS A 215 -17.18 6.92 -10.23
N SER A 216 -15.99 7.20 -9.71
CA SER A 216 -15.23 6.25 -8.89
C SER A 216 -15.99 5.90 -7.62
N THR A 217 -15.78 4.69 -7.10
CA THR A 217 -16.53 4.15 -5.95
C THR A 217 -15.64 3.34 -5.02
N ARG A 218 -15.98 3.37 -3.72
CA ARG A 218 -15.36 2.58 -2.64
C ARG A 218 -16.46 1.83 -1.89
N PHE A 219 -16.41 0.50 -1.85
CA PHE A 219 -17.50 -0.35 -1.34
C PHE A 219 -18.88 0.07 -1.90
N PRO A 220 -19.07 0.04 -3.23
CA PRO A 220 -20.34 0.47 -3.83
C PRO A 220 -21.51 -0.30 -3.21
N ASP A 221 -22.59 0.41 -2.88
CA ASP A 221 -23.87 -0.20 -2.53
C ASP A 221 -24.64 -0.66 -3.79
N ALA A 222 -25.88 -1.12 -3.62
CA ALA A 222 -26.71 -1.55 -4.74
C ALA A 222 -27.05 -0.43 -5.75
N ASN A 223 -26.89 0.84 -5.38
CA ASN A 223 -27.09 2.00 -6.24
C ASN A 223 -25.78 2.48 -6.90
N GLY A 224 -24.65 1.85 -6.58
CA GLY A 224 -23.32 2.28 -7.05
C GLY A 224 -22.73 3.43 -6.23
N GLU A 225 -23.26 3.73 -5.05
CA GLU A 225 -22.74 4.80 -4.19
C GLU A 225 -21.69 4.30 -3.20
N SER A 226 -20.67 5.13 -2.92
CA SER A 226 -19.57 4.74 -2.03
C SER A 226 -20.02 4.59 -0.57
N GLN A 227 -19.67 3.46 0.06
CA GLN A 227 -19.82 3.23 1.50
C GLN A 227 -18.48 3.49 2.22
N ASN A 228 -18.12 4.77 2.34
CA ASN A 228 -16.83 5.19 2.92
C ASN A 228 -16.65 4.77 4.39
N ASP A 229 -17.74 4.55 5.13
CA ASP A 229 -17.72 4.03 6.50
C ASP A 229 -17.24 2.57 6.54
N ARG A 230 -17.61 1.75 5.55
CA ARG A 230 -17.12 0.37 5.40
C ARG A 230 -15.63 0.36 5.07
N ALA A 231 -15.19 1.21 4.13
CA ALA A 231 -13.77 1.34 3.79
C ALA A 231 -12.95 1.77 5.01
N THR A 232 -13.41 2.78 5.75
CA THR A 232 -12.76 3.24 7.00
C THR A 232 -12.70 2.15 8.05
N ARG A 233 -13.80 1.40 8.25
CA ARG A 233 -13.85 0.29 9.20
C ARG A 233 -12.91 -0.84 8.81
N ALA A 234 -12.84 -1.19 7.52
CA ALA A 234 -11.94 -2.20 7.01
C ALA A 234 -10.48 -1.82 7.25
N MET A 235 -10.10 -0.56 6.96
CA MET A 235 -8.75 -0.07 7.26
C MET A 235 -8.45 -0.08 8.76
N ARG A 236 -9.34 0.50 9.59
CA ARG A 236 -9.17 0.56 11.05
C ARG A 236 -8.99 -0.82 11.66
N SER A 237 -9.80 -1.78 11.23
CA SER A 237 -9.78 -3.16 11.72
C SER A 237 -8.59 -3.97 11.23
N ASN A 238 -7.69 -3.39 10.42
CA ASN A 238 -6.46 -4.04 9.97
C ASN A 238 -5.20 -3.20 10.28
N GLY A 239 -5.35 -2.09 11.02
CA GLY A 239 -4.26 -1.15 11.30
C GLY A 239 -3.05 -1.77 12.00
N ALA A 240 -3.26 -2.70 12.94
CA ALA A 240 -2.18 -3.40 13.64
C ALA A 240 -1.35 -4.30 12.70
N SER A 241 -2.01 -5.00 11.78
CA SER A 241 -1.34 -5.80 10.75
C SER A 241 -0.54 -4.92 9.79
N LEU A 242 -1.14 -3.83 9.32
CA LEU A 242 -0.50 -2.84 8.45
C LEU A 242 0.74 -2.21 9.10
N ARG A 243 0.61 -1.72 10.35
CA ARG A 243 1.72 -1.12 11.10
C ARG A 243 2.84 -2.12 11.37
N SER A 244 2.50 -3.36 11.76
CA SER A 244 3.51 -4.41 12.03
C SER A 244 4.28 -4.76 10.76
N SER A 245 3.56 -4.93 9.65
CA SER A 245 4.16 -5.27 8.35
C SER A 245 5.11 -4.16 7.87
N ILE A 246 4.68 -2.91 7.92
CA ILE A 246 5.53 -1.77 7.51
C ILE A 246 6.73 -1.60 8.42
N TYR A 247 6.56 -1.71 9.73
CA TYR A 247 7.69 -1.61 10.65
C TYR A 247 8.71 -2.71 10.39
N GLN A 248 8.28 -3.95 10.19
CA GLN A 248 9.16 -5.08 9.87
C GLN A 248 9.94 -4.85 8.56
N LEU A 249 9.27 -4.38 7.51
CA LEU A 249 9.92 -4.08 6.22
C LEU A 249 10.99 -2.99 6.39
N LEU A 250 10.69 -1.90 7.09
CA LEU A 250 11.64 -0.81 7.30
C LEU A 250 12.79 -1.20 8.24
N SER A 251 12.54 -2.06 9.23
CA SER A 251 13.49 -2.35 10.30
C SER A 251 14.35 -3.61 10.09
N SER A 252 13.94 -4.53 9.21
CA SER A 252 14.63 -5.81 9.04
C SER A 252 14.90 -6.25 7.61
N GLU A 253 14.24 -5.67 6.59
CA GLU A 253 14.49 -6.04 5.20
C GLU A 253 15.45 -5.04 4.55
N SER A 254 16.71 -5.46 4.32
CA SER A 254 17.75 -4.60 3.74
C SER A 254 17.98 -4.83 2.24
N ASP A 255 17.41 -5.90 1.66
CA ASP A 255 17.55 -6.22 0.26
C ASP A 255 16.43 -5.53 -0.55
N TYR A 256 16.81 -4.68 -1.50
CA TYR A 256 15.85 -3.91 -2.29
C TYR A 256 14.85 -4.80 -3.00
N SER A 257 15.33 -5.86 -3.67
CA SER A 257 14.46 -6.72 -4.48
C SER A 257 13.40 -7.35 -3.59
N THR A 258 13.79 -7.87 -2.43
CA THR A 258 12.89 -8.52 -1.46
C THR A 258 11.92 -7.51 -0.86
N PHE A 259 12.39 -6.30 -0.55
CA PHE A 259 11.51 -5.20 -0.13
C PHE A 259 10.51 -4.79 -1.22
N SER A 260 10.90 -4.85 -2.50
CA SER A 260 10.19 -4.19 -3.60
C SER A 260 8.94 -4.90 -4.11
N THR A 261 8.99 -6.22 -4.29
CA THR A 261 7.98 -6.95 -5.06
C THR A 261 7.76 -8.37 -4.57
N GLN A 262 6.55 -8.88 -4.82
CA GLN A 262 6.18 -10.27 -4.54
C GLN A 262 6.65 -11.27 -5.61
N ALA A 263 7.16 -10.78 -6.74
CA ALA A 263 7.46 -11.60 -7.92
C ALA A 263 8.93 -12.05 -8.01
N LEU A 264 9.51 -12.46 -6.88
CA LEU A 264 10.87 -13.00 -6.84
C LEU A 264 10.87 -14.54 -6.92
N PRO A 265 11.57 -15.15 -7.91
CA PRO A 265 11.62 -16.60 -8.08
C PRO A 265 12.08 -17.36 -6.82
N ASP A 266 13.10 -16.85 -6.13
CA ASP A 266 13.79 -17.58 -5.05
C ASP A 266 13.46 -17.04 -3.64
N ARG A 267 12.56 -16.04 -3.53
CA ARG A 267 12.27 -15.34 -2.25
C ARG A 267 10.78 -15.14 -1.99
N SER A 268 9.94 -16.07 -2.44
CA SER A 268 8.47 -16.00 -2.30
C SER A 268 7.93 -16.14 -0.86
N GLY A 269 8.77 -16.31 0.16
CA GLY A 269 8.38 -16.48 1.57
C GLY A 269 8.52 -15.26 2.46
N TYR A 270 8.85 -14.09 1.89
CA TYR A 270 9.05 -12.82 2.59
C TYR A 270 7.94 -11.82 2.27
N ASN A 271 7.63 -10.94 3.21
CA ASN A 271 6.75 -9.82 2.94
C ASN A 271 7.46 -8.75 2.12
N ASN A 272 6.71 -7.89 1.43
CA ASN A 272 7.26 -6.82 0.60
C ASN A 272 6.26 -5.65 0.53
N VAL A 273 6.73 -4.48 0.09
CA VAL A 273 5.92 -3.26 0.06
C VAL A 273 4.76 -3.35 -0.93
N GLU A 274 4.93 -4.05 -2.05
CA GLU A 274 3.89 -4.26 -3.06
C GLU A 274 2.73 -5.12 -2.52
N THR A 275 3.01 -6.16 -1.75
CA THR A 275 1.97 -6.98 -1.10
C THR A 275 1.14 -6.17 -0.10
N VAL A 276 1.78 -5.34 0.72
CA VAL A 276 1.05 -4.50 1.70
C VAL A 276 0.26 -3.40 0.96
N HIS A 277 0.84 -2.81 -0.09
CA HIS A 277 0.15 -1.87 -0.99
C HIS A 277 -1.10 -2.49 -1.61
N GLY A 278 -0.99 -3.67 -2.23
CA GLY A 278 -2.11 -4.38 -2.84
C GLY A 278 -3.21 -4.73 -1.84
N TYR A 279 -2.83 -4.97 -0.57
CA TYR A 279 -3.82 -5.20 0.48
C TYR A 279 -4.62 -3.93 0.82
N VAL A 280 -3.96 -2.76 0.90
CA VAL A 280 -4.65 -1.47 1.12
C VAL A 280 -5.61 -1.14 -0.03
N HIS A 281 -5.22 -1.43 -1.28
CA HIS A 281 -6.12 -1.33 -2.43
C HIS A 281 -7.43 -2.09 -2.21
N GLY A 282 -7.36 -3.36 -1.78
CA GLY A 282 -8.54 -4.17 -1.47
C GLY A 282 -9.34 -3.69 -0.25
N LEU A 283 -8.66 -3.21 0.80
CA LEU A 283 -9.30 -2.68 2.01
C LEU A 283 -10.06 -1.37 1.77
N VAL A 284 -9.61 -0.56 0.81
CA VAL A 284 -10.26 0.70 0.43
C VAL A 284 -11.35 0.46 -0.61
N GLY A 285 -11.05 -0.35 -1.63
CA GLY A 285 -11.95 -0.55 -2.76
C GLY A 285 -13.12 -1.45 -2.43
N GLY A 286 -12.93 -2.58 -1.76
CA GLY A 286 -13.96 -3.63 -1.71
C GLY A 286 -14.32 -4.06 -3.15
N GLN A 287 -15.57 -3.86 -3.56
CA GLN A 287 -16.01 -4.05 -4.96
C GLN A 287 -15.83 -2.79 -5.82
N GLY A 288 -15.16 -1.77 -5.30
CA GLY A 288 -14.94 -0.48 -5.94
C GLY A 288 -13.64 -0.39 -6.73
N HIS A 289 -13.40 0.78 -7.31
CA HIS A 289 -12.34 1.00 -8.30
C HIS A 289 -10.93 0.76 -7.73
N MET A 290 -10.70 1.12 -6.47
CA MET A 290 -9.40 0.93 -5.79
C MET A 290 -8.94 -0.53 -5.74
N THR A 291 -9.84 -1.52 -5.84
CA THR A 291 -9.49 -2.95 -5.79
C THR A 291 -8.89 -3.47 -7.09
N TYR A 292 -9.19 -2.82 -8.22
CA TYR A 292 -8.86 -3.35 -9.54
C TYR A 292 -7.78 -2.48 -10.19
N ILE A 293 -6.60 -3.06 -10.44
CA ILE A 293 -5.44 -2.37 -11.06
C ILE A 293 -5.85 -1.48 -12.24
N PRO A 294 -6.66 -1.97 -13.22
CA PRO A 294 -6.97 -1.18 -14.40
C PRO A 294 -7.79 0.08 -14.13
N TRP A 295 -8.46 0.17 -12.98
CA TRP A 295 -9.41 1.24 -12.63
C TRP A 295 -8.95 2.11 -11.45
N SER A 296 -8.02 1.62 -10.62
CA SER A 296 -7.71 2.21 -9.32
C SER A 296 -7.23 3.67 -9.38
N SER A 297 -6.47 4.07 -10.41
CA SER A 297 -5.90 5.42 -10.56
C SER A 297 -6.93 6.54 -10.72
N TYR A 298 -8.18 6.19 -11.08
CA TYR A 298 -9.27 7.15 -11.18
C TYR A 298 -9.80 7.60 -9.82
N ASP A 299 -9.73 6.77 -8.77
CA ASP A 299 -10.15 7.21 -7.44
C ASP A 299 -9.13 8.20 -6.84
N PRO A 300 -9.54 9.39 -6.37
CA PRO A 300 -8.63 10.37 -5.78
C PRO A 300 -7.74 9.83 -4.64
N ILE A 301 -8.19 8.81 -3.89
CA ILE A 301 -7.40 8.21 -2.80
C ILE A 301 -6.17 7.43 -3.30
N PHE A 302 -6.17 7.00 -4.56
CA PHE A 302 -5.03 6.35 -5.20
C PHE A 302 -3.76 7.20 -5.05
N TRP A 303 -3.86 8.48 -5.36
CA TRP A 303 -2.71 9.40 -5.38
C TRP A 303 -2.11 9.58 -3.98
N LEU A 304 -2.94 9.62 -2.94
CA LEU A 304 -2.49 9.76 -1.56
C LEU A 304 -1.95 8.44 -1.00
N HIS A 305 -2.55 7.33 -1.40
CA HIS A 305 -2.05 5.99 -1.10
C HIS A 305 -0.65 5.80 -1.70
N HIS A 306 -0.47 6.08 -3.00
CA HIS A 306 0.81 5.95 -3.68
C HIS A 306 1.84 6.99 -3.21
N ALA A 307 1.43 8.19 -2.81
CA ALA A 307 2.32 9.14 -2.14
C ALA A 307 2.85 8.59 -0.80
N ASN A 308 2.04 7.83 -0.04
CA ASN A 308 2.55 7.15 1.15
C ASN A 308 3.45 5.95 0.80
N VAL A 309 3.14 5.19 -0.25
CA VAL A 309 4.04 4.12 -0.72
C VAL A 309 5.39 4.70 -1.13
N ASP A 310 5.41 5.80 -1.90
CA ASP A 310 6.64 6.52 -2.23
C ASP A 310 7.39 7.02 -0.99
N ARG A 311 6.67 7.51 0.03
CA ARG A 311 7.25 7.87 1.33
C ARG A 311 7.94 6.68 1.99
N LEU A 312 7.27 5.53 2.08
CA LEU A 312 7.84 4.32 2.66
C LEU A 312 9.11 3.87 1.93
N ILE A 313 9.11 3.98 0.60
CA ILE A 313 10.28 3.69 -0.23
C ILE A 313 11.41 4.69 0.04
N ALA A 314 11.12 6.00 0.14
CA ALA A 314 12.11 7.02 0.45
C ALA A 314 12.71 6.83 1.85
N LEU A 315 11.90 6.46 2.85
CA LEU A 315 12.36 6.10 4.19
C LEU A 315 13.31 4.89 4.14
N TRP A 316 12.91 3.84 3.42
CA TRP A 316 13.72 2.64 3.24
C TRP A 316 15.05 2.96 2.55
N GLN A 317 15.04 3.79 1.49
CA GLN A 317 16.25 4.21 0.77
C GLN A 317 17.18 5.03 1.67
N ALA A 318 16.64 5.85 2.56
CA ALA A 318 17.45 6.58 3.53
C ALA A 318 18.07 5.66 4.58
N ILE A 319 17.40 4.57 4.97
CA ILE A 319 17.90 3.56 5.92
C ILE A 319 18.91 2.60 5.29
N TYR A 320 18.67 2.16 4.04
CA TYR A 320 19.48 1.19 3.29
C TYR A 320 20.01 1.77 1.96
N PRO A 321 20.79 2.87 2.00
CA PRO A 321 21.18 3.64 0.83
C PRO A 321 22.05 2.91 -0.19
N ASP A 322 22.75 1.84 0.20
CA ASP A 322 23.64 1.06 -0.67
C ASP A 322 22.93 -0.09 -1.40
N SER A 323 21.69 -0.41 -1.01
CA SER A 323 20.91 -1.48 -1.60
C SER A 323 20.18 -0.99 -2.85
N TYR A 324 20.12 -1.84 -3.87
CA TYR A 324 19.79 -1.42 -5.24
C TYR A 324 18.97 -2.48 -6.00
N VAL A 325 18.26 -2.02 -7.03
CA VAL A 325 17.53 -2.88 -7.97
C VAL A 325 18.46 -3.96 -8.50
N ALA A 326 18.14 -5.22 -8.22
CA ALA A 326 18.84 -6.35 -8.83
C ALA A 326 18.29 -6.65 -10.22
N GLN A 327 19.12 -7.24 -11.06
CA GLN A 327 18.74 -7.69 -12.39
C GLN A 327 17.91 -8.99 -12.30
N VAL A 328 16.60 -8.91 -12.52
CA VAL A 328 15.68 -10.06 -12.42
C VAL A 328 14.56 -9.99 -13.47
N PRO A 329 14.00 -11.12 -13.92
CA PRO A 329 12.85 -11.12 -14.81
C PRO A 329 11.60 -10.59 -14.10
N ASN A 330 10.82 -9.75 -14.76
CA ASN A 330 9.53 -9.34 -14.22
C ASN A 330 8.49 -10.47 -14.32
N GLY A 331 7.59 -10.48 -13.34
CA GLY A 331 6.47 -11.40 -13.24
C GLY A 331 5.14 -10.79 -13.66
N GLY A 332 5.06 -9.52 -14.08
CA GLY A 332 3.80 -8.84 -14.38
C GLY A 332 3.56 -8.59 -15.86
N GLY A 333 4.60 -8.15 -16.57
CA GLY A 333 4.47 -7.42 -17.82
C GLY A 333 3.84 -6.03 -17.62
N ALA A 334 3.90 -5.21 -18.66
CA ALA A 334 3.21 -3.92 -18.77
C ALA A 334 2.98 -3.59 -20.26
N TYR A 335 2.36 -2.45 -20.53
CA TYR A 335 2.05 -2.03 -21.91
C TYR A 335 3.28 -2.04 -22.84
N MET A 336 4.40 -1.47 -22.40
CA MET A 336 5.66 -1.41 -23.16
C MET A 336 6.67 -2.52 -22.82
N THR A 337 6.43 -3.32 -21.79
CA THR A 337 7.42 -4.27 -21.27
C THR A 337 6.81 -5.67 -21.23
N GLU A 338 7.47 -6.63 -21.89
CA GLU A 338 6.97 -8.01 -21.89
C GLU A 338 7.16 -8.68 -20.54
N ARG A 339 6.26 -9.62 -20.25
CA ARG A 339 6.41 -10.51 -19.10
C ARG A 339 7.70 -11.32 -19.25
N GLY A 340 8.47 -11.44 -18.18
CA GLY A 340 9.73 -12.17 -18.18
C GLY A 340 10.91 -11.39 -18.77
N THR A 341 10.71 -10.14 -19.21
CA THR A 341 11.82 -9.25 -19.52
C THR A 341 12.69 -9.09 -18.27
N VAL A 342 14.00 -9.25 -18.45
CA VAL A 342 14.99 -9.02 -17.39
C VAL A 342 15.13 -7.51 -17.20
N GLU A 343 14.75 -7.03 -16.03
CA GLU A 343 14.73 -5.62 -15.66
C GLU A 343 15.88 -5.30 -14.70
N ASP A 344 16.39 -4.07 -14.78
CA ASP A 344 17.46 -3.57 -13.92
C ASP A 344 17.31 -2.05 -13.67
N GLY A 345 18.29 -1.45 -12.98
CA GLY A 345 18.30 -0.02 -12.67
C GLY A 345 18.25 0.92 -13.88
N ASN A 346 18.57 0.46 -15.09
CA ASN A 346 18.62 1.23 -16.33
C ASN A 346 17.43 0.96 -17.26
N THR A 347 16.57 0.02 -16.91
CA THR A 347 15.35 -0.25 -17.68
C THR A 347 14.45 0.99 -17.69
N PRO A 348 13.96 1.43 -18.86
CA PRO A 348 13.08 2.59 -18.97
C PRO A 348 11.78 2.43 -18.17
N LEU A 349 11.42 3.46 -17.41
CA LEU A 349 10.15 3.61 -16.71
C LEU A 349 9.14 4.29 -17.65
N TYR A 350 8.69 3.56 -18.67
CA TYR A 350 7.71 4.07 -19.62
C TYR A 350 6.41 4.51 -18.92
N PRO A 351 5.73 5.57 -19.40
CA PRO A 351 6.09 6.43 -20.52
C PRO A 351 6.81 7.73 -20.08
N PHE A 352 7.48 7.73 -18.92
CA PHE A 352 7.90 8.97 -18.28
C PHE A 352 9.22 9.52 -18.83
N HIS A 353 9.14 10.59 -19.61
CA HIS A 353 10.30 11.29 -20.17
C HIS A 353 11.00 12.18 -19.12
N ALA A 354 12.32 11.99 -18.97
CA ALA A 354 13.19 12.85 -18.17
C ALA A 354 13.66 14.08 -18.96
N ASP A 355 13.78 13.94 -20.28
CA ASP A 355 14.01 14.99 -21.26
C ASP A 355 13.37 14.62 -22.61
N GLU A 356 13.63 15.39 -23.66
CA GLU A 356 13.02 15.18 -24.99
C GLU A 356 13.32 13.80 -25.60
N ASN A 357 14.40 13.12 -25.19
CA ASN A 357 14.92 11.91 -25.83
C ASN A 357 15.08 10.72 -24.88
N THR A 358 15.00 10.93 -23.56
CA THR A 358 15.28 9.89 -22.56
C THR A 358 14.14 9.69 -21.59
N PHE A 359 13.89 8.42 -21.26
CA PHE A 359 12.96 8.04 -20.19
C PHE A 359 13.66 8.03 -18.83
N TYR A 360 12.89 8.25 -17.77
CA TYR A 360 13.34 7.93 -16.42
C TYR A 360 13.68 6.45 -16.31
N THR A 361 14.61 6.13 -15.43
CA THR A 361 14.98 4.77 -15.03
C THR A 361 14.93 4.70 -13.51
N ALA A 362 15.00 3.50 -12.93
CA ALA A 362 15.13 3.38 -11.47
C ALA A 362 16.37 4.12 -10.93
N ASN A 363 17.45 4.20 -11.71
CA ASN A 363 18.63 5.00 -11.36
C ASN A 363 18.35 6.50 -11.32
N THR A 364 17.69 7.07 -12.33
CA THR A 364 17.47 8.52 -12.40
C THR A 364 16.31 9.00 -11.54
N ALA A 365 15.30 8.14 -11.32
CA ALA A 365 14.18 8.39 -10.41
C ALA A 365 14.46 7.96 -8.95
N ARG A 366 15.69 7.55 -8.61
CA ARG A 366 16.01 6.98 -7.29
C ARG A 366 15.74 7.93 -6.11
N TYR A 367 15.82 9.24 -6.30
CA TYR A 367 15.74 10.20 -5.20
C TYR A 367 14.59 11.20 -5.37
N THR A 368 13.94 11.56 -4.27
CA THR A 368 12.87 12.58 -4.23
C THR A 368 13.38 13.96 -4.67
N LYS A 369 14.66 14.26 -4.42
CA LYS A 369 15.32 15.50 -4.85
C LYS A 369 15.30 15.73 -6.36
N THR A 370 15.27 14.66 -7.17
CA THR A 370 15.15 14.74 -8.63
C THR A 370 13.90 15.55 -9.02
N PHE A 371 12.82 15.38 -8.25
CA PHE A 371 11.51 16.00 -8.52
C PHE A 371 11.17 17.16 -7.58
N GLY A 372 12.15 17.66 -6.82
CA GLY A 372 11.98 18.89 -6.03
C GLY A 372 11.13 18.77 -4.76
N TYR A 373 11.00 17.55 -4.18
CA TYR A 373 10.25 17.34 -2.94
C TYR A 373 11.03 16.51 -1.89
N THR A 374 10.48 16.42 -0.68
CA THR A 374 10.90 15.50 0.38
C THR A 374 9.69 15.04 1.23
N TYR A 375 9.93 14.35 2.33
CA TYR A 375 8.95 14.02 3.37
C TYR A 375 9.39 14.59 4.74
N PRO A 376 8.47 14.85 5.69
CA PRO A 376 8.81 15.45 6.97
C PRO A 376 9.83 14.65 7.80
N GLU A 377 9.93 13.34 7.55
CA GLU A 377 10.87 12.46 8.22
C GLU A 377 12.27 12.47 7.60
N ILE A 378 12.43 13.07 6.41
CA ILE A 378 13.65 13.00 5.59
C ILE A 378 14.19 14.42 5.35
N GLU A 379 15.18 14.78 6.16
CA GLU A 379 16.00 15.98 5.96
C GLU A 379 17.37 15.52 5.44
N ASP A 380 17.52 15.41 4.12
CA ASP A 380 18.71 14.86 3.47
C ASP A 380 19.75 15.93 3.07
N TRP A 381 19.51 17.20 3.42
CA TRP A 381 20.41 18.32 3.16
C TRP A 381 21.26 18.66 4.37
N GLY A 382 22.54 18.97 4.15
CA GLY A 382 23.44 19.43 5.21
C GLY A 382 23.78 18.37 6.28
N VAL A 383 23.48 17.10 6.03
CA VAL A 383 23.73 15.99 6.96
C VAL A 383 24.55 14.89 6.30
N SER A 384 25.30 14.12 7.10
CA SER A 384 26.00 12.94 6.60
C SER A 384 25.01 11.80 6.32
N LYS A 385 25.42 10.84 5.49
CA LYS A 385 24.66 9.60 5.23
C LYS A 385 24.32 8.85 6.52
N ALA A 386 25.28 8.77 7.45
CA ALA A 386 25.09 8.09 8.73
C ALA A 386 24.11 8.83 9.64
N ASP A 387 24.17 10.17 9.68
CA ASP A 387 23.21 10.98 10.44
C ASP A 387 21.81 10.89 9.84
N LEU A 388 21.68 10.86 8.51
CA LEU A 388 20.40 10.67 7.84
C LEU A 388 19.79 9.31 8.20
N GLN A 389 20.56 8.21 8.10
CA GLN A 389 20.11 6.88 8.51
C GLN A 389 19.61 6.89 9.96
N LYS A 390 20.40 7.46 10.86
CA LYS A 390 20.08 7.59 12.29
C LYS A 390 18.80 8.38 12.54
N ASN A 391 18.66 9.55 11.91
CA ASN A 391 17.50 10.42 12.06
C ASN A 391 16.23 9.75 11.52
N VAL A 392 16.31 9.08 10.36
CA VAL A 392 15.17 8.37 9.78
C VAL A 392 14.75 7.17 10.62
N ARG A 393 15.69 6.37 11.16
CA ARG A 393 15.37 5.29 12.12
C ARG A 393 14.61 5.82 13.33
N ARG A 394 15.05 6.95 13.89
CA ARG A 394 14.36 7.64 14.98
C ARG A 394 12.92 7.97 14.62
N ARG A 395 12.69 8.61 13.47
CA ARG A 395 11.33 8.95 13.00
C ARG A 395 10.46 7.70 12.80
N VAL A 396 11.00 6.64 12.20
CA VAL A 396 10.30 5.36 12.00
C VAL A 396 9.90 4.75 13.35
N ASN A 397 10.78 4.76 14.36
CA ASN A 397 10.45 4.28 15.70
C ASN A 397 9.42 5.18 16.40
N GLU A 398 9.52 6.50 16.29
CA GLU A 398 8.53 7.44 16.84
C GLU A 398 7.11 7.16 16.31
N LEU A 399 7.01 6.84 15.01
CA LEU A 399 5.74 6.57 14.33
C LEU A 399 5.19 5.17 14.58
N TYR A 400 6.05 4.14 14.58
CA TYR A 400 5.60 2.75 14.47
C TYR A 400 6.08 1.82 15.58
N ASN A 401 7.05 2.22 16.42
CA ASN A 401 7.55 1.39 17.51
C ASN A 401 8.17 2.22 18.66
N ASN A 402 7.37 3.04 19.35
CA ASN A 402 7.90 3.92 20.40
C ASN A 402 7.87 3.23 21.78
N PRO A 403 9.03 2.79 22.34
CA PRO A 403 9.05 2.05 23.60
C PRO A 403 8.61 2.88 24.81
N SER A 404 8.58 4.21 24.68
CA SER A 404 8.11 5.11 25.75
C SER A 404 6.60 5.03 25.96
N LYS A 405 5.84 4.62 24.94
CA LYS A 405 4.38 4.40 25.01
C LYS A 405 4.01 3.03 25.58
N GLN A 406 4.96 2.12 25.72
CA GLN A 406 4.72 0.79 26.25
C GLN A 406 4.38 0.85 27.75
N ALA A 407 3.33 0.15 28.16
CA ALA A 407 2.94 0.07 29.57
C ALA A 407 4.08 -0.51 30.43
N THR A 408 4.30 0.08 31.61
CA THR A 408 5.17 -0.53 32.62
C THR A 408 4.48 -1.77 33.21
N LYS A 409 5.26 -2.85 33.42
CA LYS A 409 4.79 -4.22 33.76
C LYS A 409 3.51 -4.26 34.62
N ARG A 410 2.48 -4.96 34.17
CA ARG A 410 1.30 -5.31 34.98
C ARG A 410 1.69 -6.30 36.08
N ALA A 411 1.62 -5.88 37.33
CA ALA A 411 1.79 -6.72 38.50
C ALA A 411 0.51 -7.52 38.81
N THR A 412 0.08 -8.42 37.91
CA THR A 412 -1.09 -9.30 38.20
C THR A 412 -1.08 -10.67 37.48
N VAL A 413 0.10 -11.23 37.18
CA VAL A 413 0.21 -12.55 36.50
C VAL A 413 0.54 -13.71 37.45
N HIS A 414 0.71 -13.45 38.76
CA HIS A 414 1.35 -14.42 39.65
C HIS A 414 0.58 -15.72 39.92
N ARG A 415 -0.76 -15.75 39.89
CA ARG A 415 -1.52 -16.96 40.30
C ARG A 415 -1.74 -17.99 39.18
N ARG A 416 -1.87 -17.56 37.91
CA ARG A 416 -2.05 -18.47 36.76
C ARG A 416 -0.72 -18.98 36.19
N ALA A 417 0.31 -18.12 36.13
CA ALA A 417 1.67 -18.54 35.76
C ALA A 417 2.23 -19.61 36.71
N GLN A 418 1.99 -19.48 38.03
CA GLN A 418 2.37 -20.52 38.99
C GLN A 418 1.70 -21.89 38.73
N ARG A 419 0.46 -21.92 38.22
CA ARG A 419 -0.20 -23.18 37.81
C ARG A 419 0.40 -23.76 36.52
N TYR A 420 0.73 -22.92 35.54
CA TYR A 420 1.35 -23.35 34.29
C TYR A 420 2.81 -23.80 34.47
N ASP A 421 3.60 -23.09 35.27
CA ASP A 421 4.97 -23.50 35.64
C ASP A 421 4.96 -24.83 36.43
N SER A 422 3.98 -25.01 37.33
CA SER A 422 3.79 -26.30 38.01
C SER A 422 3.37 -27.43 37.07
N TYR A 423 2.75 -27.11 35.94
CA TYR A 423 2.35 -28.06 34.89
C TYR A 423 3.55 -28.49 34.02
N ILE A 424 4.39 -27.54 33.58
CA ILE A 424 5.60 -27.85 32.80
C ILE A 424 6.66 -28.57 33.67
N GLN A 425 6.87 -28.12 34.91
CA GLN A 425 7.84 -28.74 35.82
C GLN A 425 7.35 -30.07 36.41
N GLY A 426 6.03 -30.30 36.48
CA GLY A 426 5.42 -31.55 36.94
C GLY A 426 5.47 -32.70 35.94
N SER A 427 5.67 -32.41 34.64
CA SER A 427 5.73 -33.42 33.57
C SER A 427 6.95 -34.34 33.62
N ASN A 428 7.99 -33.97 34.38
CA ASN A 428 9.20 -34.78 34.59
C ASN A 428 9.08 -35.82 35.71
N LYS A 429 7.92 -35.97 36.37
CA LYS A 429 7.70 -37.02 37.39
C LYS A 429 6.48 -37.88 37.07
N SER A 430 6.75 -38.98 36.35
CA SER A 430 6.04 -40.28 36.41
C SER A 430 4.55 -40.22 36.73
N GLN A 431 3.69 -40.02 35.71
CA GLN A 431 2.29 -40.48 35.72
C GLN A 431 1.84 -40.92 34.32
N SER A 432 0.88 -41.87 34.29
CA SER A 432 0.32 -42.57 33.13
C SER A 432 -0.06 -41.65 31.95
N PRO A 433 0.10 -42.10 30.68
CA PRO A 433 -0.18 -41.29 29.47
C PRO A 433 -1.60 -40.72 29.40
N THR A 434 -2.59 -41.40 29.98
CA THR A 434 -4.01 -41.10 29.85
C THR A 434 -4.52 -39.88 30.62
N THR A 435 -3.72 -39.29 31.53
CA THR A 435 -4.16 -38.15 32.35
C THR A 435 -3.60 -36.79 31.93
N THR A 436 -2.51 -36.74 31.16
CA THR A 436 -1.84 -35.49 30.80
C THR A 436 -2.46 -34.85 29.57
N GLU A 437 -2.79 -35.65 28.55
CA GLU A 437 -3.50 -35.21 27.34
C GLU A 437 -4.93 -34.75 27.66
N ALA A 438 -5.69 -35.51 28.44
CA ALA A 438 -7.06 -35.14 28.84
C ALA A 438 -7.10 -33.83 29.67
N ARG A 439 -6.06 -33.56 30.47
CA ARG A 439 -5.94 -32.30 31.22
C ARG A 439 -5.48 -31.14 30.35
N LEU A 440 -4.60 -31.37 29.36
CA LEU A 440 -4.24 -30.38 28.36
C LEU A 440 -5.46 -30.00 27.52
N GLU A 441 -6.26 -30.98 27.10
CA GLU A 441 -7.50 -30.76 26.38
C GLU A 441 -8.50 -29.94 27.20
N ALA A 442 -8.68 -30.25 28.49
CA ALA A 442 -9.55 -29.45 29.36
C ALA A 442 -9.07 -27.99 29.51
N VAL A 443 -7.76 -27.75 29.62
CA VAL A 443 -7.19 -26.39 29.66
C VAL A 443 -7.34 -25.69 28.31
N LEU A 444 -7.19 -26.42 27.21
CA LEU A 444 -7.40 -25.91 25.86
C LEU A 444 -8.88 -25.62 25.59
N ASP A 445 -9.81 -26.41 26.15
CA ASP A 445 -11.25 -26.17 26.08
C ASP A 445 -11.66 -24.96 26.94
N ASP A 446 -11.13 -24.83 28.16
CA ASP A 446 -11.30 -23.59 28.96
C ASP A 446 -10.71 -22.38 28.22
N THR A 447 -9.57 -22.56 27.54
CA THR A 447 -8.96 -21.52 26.70
C THR A 447 -9.81 -21.26 25.46
N PHE A 448 -10.50 -22.27 24.92
CA PHE A 448 -11.40 -22.13 23.77
C PHE A 448 -12.63 -21.31 24.14
N ASP A 449 -13.30 -21.61 25.25
CA ASP A 449 -14.43 -20.81 25.74
C ASP A 449 -14.01 -19.36 25.97
N ILE A 450 -12.78 -19.15 26.45
CA ILE A 450 -12.21 -17.82 26.63
C ILE A 450 -11.83 -17.18 25.29
N VAL A 451 -11.27 -17.90 24.33
CA VAL A 451 -10.89 -17.38 23.00
C VAL A 451 -12.14 -17.07 22.17
N GLU A 452 -13.22 -17.83 22.34
CA GLU A 452 -14.53 -17.55 21.75
C GLU A 452 -15.14 -16.30 22.42
N ALA A 453 -15.08 -16.21 23.76
CA ALA A 453 -15.58 -15.05 24.51
C ALA A 453 -14.72 -13.77 24.33
N ILE A 454 -13.41 -13.91 24.11
CA ILE A 454 -12.44 -12.83 23.88
C ILE A 454 -12.18 -12.64 22.38
N GLY A 455 -12.79 -13.46 21.51
CA GLY A 455 -12.74 -13.30 20.06
C GLY A 455 -13.18 -11.89 19.67
N ASP A 456 -14.13 -11.31 20.41
CA ASP A 456 -14.57 -9.92 20.31
C ASP A 456 -13.48 -8.86 20.61
N SER A 457 -12.36 -9.27 21.23
CA SER A 457 -11.26 -8.42 21.70
C SER A 457 -9.90 -8.66 21.01
N ILE A 458 -9.80 -9.58 20.02
CA ILE A 458 -8.57 -9.81 19.22
C ILE A 458 -8.33 -8.69 18.17
N SER A 459 -8.98 -7.54 18.40
CA SER A 459 -8.97 -6.37 17.52
C SER A 459 -7.59 -6.10 16.93
N GLN A 460 -7.51 -6.16 15.60
CA GLN A 460 -6.37 -5.70 14.81
C GLN A 460 -6.39 -4.17 14.64
N SER A 461 -7.10 -3.43 15.50
CA SER A 461 -7.02 -1.98 15.59
C SER A 461 -5.74 -1.51 16.28
N LEU A 462 -5.41 -0.23 16.13
CA LEU A 462 -4.24 0.36 16.74
C LEU A 462 -4.46 0.86 18.18
N ASP A 463 -5.68 0.72 18.73
CA ASP A 463 -6.10 1.34 20.01
C ASP A 463 -5.18 0.99 21.19
N ARG A 464 -4.63 -0.23 21.15
CA ARG A 464 -3.84 -0.83 22.24
C ARG A 464 -2.43 -1.23 21.80
N PHE A 465 -2.11 -1.03 20.53
CA PHE A 465 -0.91 -1.55 19.87
C PHE A 465 0.38 -1.04 20.51
N ASP A 466 0.48 0.28 20.69
CA ASP A 466 1.65 0.93 21.29
C ASP A 466 1.78 0.56 22.78
N GLU A 467 0.66 0.43 23.51
CA GLU A 467 0.67 0.05 24.93
C GLU A 467 1.23 -1.36 25.12
N TRP A 468 0.85 -2.29 24.24
CA TRP A 468 1.35 -3.66 24.25
C TRP A 468 2.79 -3.77 23.72
N GLY A 469 3.28 -2.75 23.01
CA GLY A 469 4.61 -2.74 22.42
C GLY A 469 4.79 -3.87 21.41
N VAL A 470 3.80 -4.10 20.53
CA VAL A 470 3.75 -5.24 19.60
C VAL A 470 5.02 -5.36 18.75
N ASN A 471 5.48 -4.23 18.19
CA ASN A 471 6.72 -4.18 17.41
C ASN A 471 8.00 -4.29 18.24
N ASN A 472 7.90 -4.16 19.57
CA ASN A 472 9.00 -4.28 20.53
C ASN A 472 8.88 -5.52 21.43
N MET A 473 8.08 -6.52 21.05
CA MET A 473 7.98 -7.77 21.79
C MET A 473 9.25 -8.58 21.62
N LYS A 474 9.65 -9.34 22.66
CA LYS A 474 10.84 -10.21 22.62
C LYS A 474 10.72 -11.40 21.66
N LYS A 475 9.51 -11.70 21.22
CA LYS A 475 9.19 -12.78 20.29
C LYS A 475 8.13 -12.29 19.32
N GLN A 476 8.36 -12.54 18.04
CA GLN A 476 7.42 -12.22 16.98
C GLN A 476 7.01 -13.50 16.26
N TRP A 477 5.72 -13.56 15.94
CA TRP A 477 5.12 -14.65 15.18
C TRP A 477 4.47 -14.11 13.91
N VAL A 478 4.56 -14.89 12.83
CA VAL A 478 3.96 -14.57 11.52
C VAL A 478 3.37 -15.84 10.89
N ILE A 479 2.34 -15.63 10.08
CA ILE A 479 1.87 -16.61 9.09
C ILE A 479 2.60 -16.29 7.78
N LYS A 480 3.30 -17.27 7.23
CA LYS A 480 3.87 -17.21 5.88
C LYS A 480 2.88 -17.83 4.90
N VAL A 481 2.60 -17.11 3.82
CA VAL A 481 1.64 -17.50 2.79
C VAL A 481 2.38 -17.62 1.46
N ARG A 482 2.14 -18.72 0.75
CA ARG A 482 2.48 -18.85 -0.67
C ARG A 482 1.24 -19.33 -1.40
N VAL A 483 0.81 -18.59 -2.42
CA VAL A 483 -0.48 -18.82 -3.09
C VAL A 483 -0.38 -18.63 -4.59
N ASN A 484 -1.11 -19.46 -5.33
CA ASN A 484 -1.35 -19.29 -6.75
C ASN A 484 -2.41 -18.20 -6.95
N LYS A 485 -1.99 -16.96 -7.20
CA LYS A 485 -2.92 -15.84 -7.38
C LYS A 485 -3.74 -15.92 -8.67
N SER A 486 -3.36 -16.77 -9.62
CA SER A 486 -4.15 -17.08 -10.82
C SER A 486 -5.12 -18.25 -10.63
N ALA A 487 -5.23 -18.82 -9.42
CA ALA A 487 -6.20 -19.87 -9.13
C ALA A 487 -7.66 -19.39 -9.26
N VAL A 488 -7.85 -18.07 -9.14
CA VAL A 488 -9.14 -17.38 -9.26
C VAL A 488 -8.94 -16.26 -10.27
N SER A 489 -9.95 -16.01 -11.13
CA SER A 489 -9.88 -14.97 -12.16
C SER A 489 -10.00 -13.53 -11.62
N LYS A 490 -10.36 -13.38 -10.35
CA LYS A 490 -10.52 -12.10 -9.66
C LYS A 490 -9.57 -12.00 -8.47
N PRO A 491 -9.23 -10.79 -7.99
CA PRO A 491 -8.55 -10.64 -6.71
C PRO A 491 -9.36 -11.31 -5.60
N PHE A 492 -8.66 -11.85 -4.60
CA PHE A 492 -9.25 -12.53 -3.45
C PHE A 492 -8.40 -12.31 -2.20
N SER A 493 -8.94 -12.62 -1.03
CA SER A 493 -8.25 -12.51 0.25
C SER A 493 -8.32 -13.83 1.01
N ILE A 494 -7.20 -14.17 1.66
CA ILE A 494 -7.12 -15.25 2.63
C ILE A 494 -7.20 -14.61 4.01
N HIS A 495 -8.29 -14.86 4.73
CA HIS A 495 -8.51 -14.35 6.08
C HIS A 495 -8.13 -15.41 7.11
N PHE A 496 -7.33 -15.04 8.09
CA PHE A 496 -6.89 -15.90 9.18
C PHE A 496 -7.62 -15.50 10.45
N PHE A 497 -8.18 -16.48 11.16
CA PHE A 497 -8.99 -16.26 12.35
C PHE A 497 -8.45 -17.04 13.53
N MET A 498 -8.68 -16.48 14.71
CA MET A 498 -8.60 -17.22 15.96
C MET A 498 -9.98 -17.83 16.23
N GLY A 499 -10.11 -19.13 16.03
CA GLY A 499 -11.40 -19.84 16.05
C GLY A 499 -12.12 -19.79 14.71
N ASN A 500 -13.44 -20.01 14.73
CA ASN A 500 -14.25 -20.02 13.52
C ASN A 500 -14.55 -18.59 13.04
N PRO A 501 -14.56 -18.34 11.72
CA PRO A 501 -14.99 -17.05 11.19
C PRO A 501 -16.48 -16.81 11.44
N PRO A 502 -16.94 -15.54 11.50
CA PRO A 502 -18.37 -15.21 11.51
C PRO A 502 -19.12 -15.86 10.35
N LYS A 503 -20.41 -16.18 10.53
CA LYS A 503 -21.23 -16.81 9.48
C LYS A 503 -21.39 -15.93 8.22
N ASP A 504 -21.49 -14.61 8.40
CA ASP A 504 -21.59 -13.65 7.31
C ASP A 504 -20.20 -13.25 6.80
N SER A 505 -19.82 -13.74 5.62
CA SER A 505 -18.52 -13.46 4.99
C SER A 505 -18.28 -11.99 4.69
N ASN A 506 -19.34 -11.19 4.52
CA ASN A 506 -19.21 -9.75 4.28
C ASN A 506 -18.57 -9.00 5.46
N THR A 507 -18.57 -9.62 6.65
CA THR A 507 -18.00 -9.04 7.87
C THR A 507 -16.56 -9.47 8.13
N TRP A 508 -16.02 -10.45 7.39
CA TRP A 508 -14.73 -11.07 7.69
C TRP A 508 -13.55 -10.08 7.74
N ARG A 509 -13.57 -9.01 6.93
CA ARG A 509 -12.51 -7.99 6.88
C ARG A 509 -12.36 -7.17 8.16
N TYR A 510 -13.37 -7.18 9.01
CA TYR A 510 -13.40 -6.46 10.28
C TYR A 510 -14.02 -7.34 11.38
N ALA A 511 -13.94 -8.66 11.20
CA ALA A 511 -14.35 -9.61 12.21
C ALA A 511 -13.45 -9.44 13.44
N PRO A 512 -14.01 -9.50 14.65
CA PRO A 512 -13.20 -9.18 15.83
C PRO A 512 -12.16 -10.25 16.13
N ASN A 513 -12.41 -11.51 15.74
CA ASN A 513 -11.48 -12.61 15.86
C ASN A 513 -10.55 -12.79 14.65
N LEU A 514 -10.54 -11.82 13.72
CA LEU A 514 -9.60 -11.78 12.61
C LEU A 514 -8.18 -11.56 13.17
N ILE A 515 -7.25 -12.44 12.81
CA ILE A 515 -5.82 -12.28 13.06
C ILE A 515 -5.21 -11.32 12.04
N GLY A 516 -5.62 -11.45 10.79
CA GLY A 516 -5.17 -10.64 9.67
C GLY A 516 -5.52 -11.30 8.35
N SER A 517 -5.19 -10.65 7.25
CA SER A 517 -5.47 -11.19 5.91
C SER A 517 -4.30 -11.00 4.97
N TYR A 518 -4.20 -11.91 4.00
CA TYR A 518 -3.35 -11.76 2.82
C TYR A 518 -4.25 -11.48 1.62
N GLY A 519 -4.09 -10.33 0.96
CA GLY A 519 -4.83 -9.95 -0.24
C GLY A 519 -4.02 -10.21 -1.51
N THR A 520 -4.62 -10.82 -2.53
CA THR A 520 -4.03 -10.88 -3.86
C THR A 520 -4.38 -9.62 -4.65
N PHE A 521 -3.40 -9.10 -5.40
CA PHE A 521 -3.58 -8.00 -6.34
C PHE A 521 -3.18 -8.51 -7.74
N VAL A 522 -4.13 -8.47 -8.68
CA VAL A 522 -4.04 -9.20 -9.95
C VAL A 522 -4.33 -8.30 -11.14
N HIS A 523 -3.61 -8.50 -12.25
CA HIS A 523 -4.00 -7.94 -13.55
C HIS A 523 -5.14 -8.78 -14.11
N GLY A 524 -6.31 -8.17 -14.32
CA GLY A 524 -7.59 -8.87 -14.52
C GLY A 524 -7.72 -9.80 -15.74
N MET A 525 -6.74 -9.91 -16.64
CA MET A 525 -6.77 -10.86 -17.77
C MET A 525 -5.36 -11.34 -18.16
N GLY A 526 -5.22 -12.61 -18.58
CA GLY A 526 -3.99 -13.15 -19.18
C GLY A 526 -2.86 -13.51 -18.20
N MET A 527 -3.13 -13.59 -16.90
CA MET A 527 -2.12 -14.02 -15.92
C MET A 527 -1.71 -15.49 -16.19
N PRO A 528 -0.40 -15.81 -16.12
CA PRO A 528 0.06 -17.18 -16.25
C PRO A 528 -0.51 -18.01 -15.11
N ASN A 529 -0.83 -19.25 -15.43
CA ASN A 529 -1.29 -20.22 -14.45
C ASN A 529 -0.31 -21.40 -14.43
N PRO A 530 0.43 -21.61 -13.33
CA PRO A 530 0.34 -20.91 -12.05
C PRO A 530 1.08 -19.56 -12.02
N SER A 531 0.60 -18.63 -11.20
CA SER A 531 1.33 -17.44 -10.75
C SER A 531 1.49 -17.53 -9.24
N MET A 532 2.59 -18.11 -8.78
CA MET A 532 2.88 -18.25 -7.35
C MET A 532 3.45 -16.95 -6.81
N VAL A 533 2.84 -16.43 -5.75
CA VAL A 533 3.31 -15.29 -4.97
C VAL A 533 3.31 -15.66 -3.50
N GLY A 534 3.93 -14.85 -2.65
CA GLY A 534 3.78 -15.01 -1.22
C GLY A 534 4.01 -13.74 -0.43
N GLY A 535 3.93 -13.88 0.88
CA GLY A 535 4.06 -12.79 1.84
C GLY A 535 3.79 -13.25 3.27
N GLU A 536 3.61 -12.30 4.17
CA GLU A 536 3.46 -12.57 5.59
C GLU A 536 2.27 -11.84 6.19
N VAL A 537 1.59 -12.49 7.14
CA VAL A 537 0.55 -11.89 7.98
C VAL A 537 1.03 -11.91 9.43
N PRO A 538 1.20 -10.76 10.09
CA PRO A 538 1.62 -10.69 11.49
C PRO A 538 0.63 -11.38 12.44
N LEU A 539 1.11 -12.34 13.24
CA LEU A 539 0.34 -12.95 14.34
C LEU A 539 0.51 -12.19 15.66
N SER A 540 1.64 -11.52 15.83
CA SER A 540 2.04 -10.86 17.07
C SER A 540 0.98 -9.90 17.65
N PRO A 541 0.23 -9.10 16.86
CA PRO A 541 -0.84 -8.28 17.44
C PRO A 541 -1.96 -9.09 18.10
N ALA A 542 -2.39 -10.19 17.46
CA ALA A 542 -3.42 -11.07 18.02
C ALA A 542 -2.92 -11.77 19.30
N LEU A 543 -1.66 -12.25 19.29
CA LEU A 543 -1.05 -12.86 20.47
C LEU A 543 -0.85 -11.85 21.61
N ALA A 544 -0.54 -10.59 21.31
CA ALA A 544 -0.45 -9.52 22.29
C ALA A 544 -1.80 -9.25 22.96
N ALA A 545 -2.90 -9.29 22.21
CA ALA A 545 -4.26 -9.19 22.76
C ALA A 545 -4.54 -10.33 23.75
N LEU A 546 -4.28 -11.58 23.36
CA LEU A 546 -4.44 -12.76 24.22
C LEU A 546 -3.54 -12.73 25.47
N LEU A 547 -2.32 -12.20 25.34
CA LEU A 547 -1.42 -12.02 26.47
C LEU A 547 -1.95 -10.94 27.43
N SER A 548 -2.54 -9.86 26.89
CA SER A 548 -3.06 -8.75 27.68
C SER A 548 -4.25 -9.12 28.57
N THR A 549 -5.02 -10.14 28.16
CA THR A 549 -6.15 -10.72 28.91
C THR A 549 -5.74 -11.91 29.77
N SER A 550 -4.46 -12.30 29.77
CA SER A 550 -3.97 -13.52 30.44
C SER A 550 -4.67 -14.80 29.96
N THR A 551 -5.10 -14.81 28.69
CA THR A 551 -5.59 -16.01 28.00
C THR A 551 -4.43 -16.94 27.67
N ILE A 552 -3.32 -16.35 27.20
CA ILE A 552 -2.02 -17.02 27.12
C ILE A 552 -1.05 -16.39 28.13
N LEU A 553 -0.05 -17.15 28.57
CA LEU A 553 0.87 -16.74 29.63
C LEU A 553 2.27 -16.37 29.12
N GLY A 554 2.52 -16.58 27.83
CA GLY A 554 3.80 -16.32 27.19
C GLY A 554 3.68 -16.40 25.68
N LEU A 555 4.79 -16.10 25.01
CA LEU A 555 4.91 -16.15 23.55
C LEU A 555 5.88 -17.24 23.10
N ASP A 556 6.35 -18.07 24.03
CA ASP A 556 7.15 -19.24 23.73
C ASP A 556 6.29 -20.28 23.00
N ASP A 557 6.96 -21.08 22.18
CA ASP A 557 6.36 -22.12 21.34
C ASP A 557 5.56 -23.15 22.15
N THR A 558 6.00 -23.50 23.36
CA THR A 558 5.26 -24.38 24.30
C THR A 558 3.86 -23.86 24.65
N VAL A 559 3.63 -22.56 24.56
CA VAL A 559 2.32 -21.91 24.80
C VAL A 559 1.58 -21.65 23.49
N VAL A 560 2.27 -21.09 22.49
CA VAL A 560 1.64 -20.60 21.27
C VAL A 560 1.29 -21.74 20.29
N VAL A 561 2.13 -22.77 20.18
CA VAL A 561 1.91 -23.89 19.24
C VAL A 561 0.59 -24.62 19.55
N PRO A 562 0.28 -25.05 20.79
CA PRO A 562 -1.02 -25.69 21.08
C PRO A 562 -2.23 -24.81 20.74
N VAL A 563 -2.16 -23.52 21.04
CA VAL A 563 -3.23 -22.54 20.77
C VAL A 563 -3.46 -22.41 19.27
N LEU A 564 -2.42 -22.17 18.47
CA LEU A 564 -2.58 -22.02 17.03
C LEU A 564 -2.94 -23.35 16.34
N SER A 565 -2.40 -24.48 16.79
CA SER A 565 -2.75 -25.80 16.26
C SER A 565 -4.25 -26.05 16.37
N LYS A 566 -4.86 -25.70 17.51
CA LYS A 566 -6.29 -25.89 17.76
C LYS A 566 -7.17 -24.83 17.09
N PHE A 567 -6.78 -23.54 17.16
CA PHE A 567 -7.70 -22.44 16.83
C PHE A 567 -7.39 -21.69 15.54
N LEU A 568 -6.19 -21.79 14.98
CA LEU A 568 -5.91 -21.10 13.73
C LEU A 568 -6.75 -21.72 12.61
N THR A 569 -7.67 -20.94 12.07
CA THR A 569 -8.42 -21.29 10.87
C THR A 569 -8.21 -20.23 9.80
N TRP A 570 -8.46 -20.60 8.55
CA TRP A 570 -8.46 -19.65 7.44
C TRP A 570 -9.58 -19.94 6.46
N LYS A 571 -10.05 -18.88 5.81
CA LYS A 571 -11.01 -18.94 4.71
C LYS A 571 -10.62 -17.97 3.62
N ILE A 572 -11.08 -18.29 2.41
CA ILE A 572 -10.82 -17.48 1.23
C ILE A 572 -12.14 -16.84 0.79
N GLN A 573 -12.10 -15.57 0.44
CA GLN A 573 -13.21 -14.89 -0.21
C GLN A 573 -12.71 -14.01 -1.34
N ASP A 574 -13.54 -13.84 -2.37
CA ASP A 574 -13.29 -12.79 -3.36
C ASP A 574 -13.63 -11.40 -2.80
N GLN A 575 -13.43 -10.39 -3.63
CA GLN A 575 -13.72 -9.00 -3.27
C GLN A 575 -15.22 -8.71 -3.22
N ASP A 576 -16.05 -9.60 -3.77
CA ASP A 576 -17.51 -9.55 -3.72
C ASP A 576 -18.06 -10.10 -2.39
N GLY A 577 -17.19 -10.62 -1.51
CA GLY A 577 -17.56 -11.25 -0.25
C GLY A 577 -18.02 -12.70 -0.41
N LYS A 578 -17.92 -13.27 -1.62
CA LYS A 578 -18.26 -14.66 -1.88
C LYS A 578 -17.13 -15.56 -1.42
N VAL A 579 -17.50 -16.56 -0.62
CA VAL A 579 -16.57 -17.56 -0.11
C VAL A 579 -16.07 -18.44 -1.27
N ILE A 580 -14.76 -18.58 -1.34
CA ILE A 580 -14.07 -19.49 -2.26
C ILE A 580 -13.66 -20.73 -1.46
N PRO A 581 -14.03 -21.94 -1.90
CA PRO A 581 -13.54 -23.17 -1.26
C PRO A 581 -12.02 -23.18 -1.21
N THR A 582 -11.46 -23.38 -0.01
CA THR A 582 -10.01 -23.36 0.19
C THR A 582 -9.33 -24.49 -0.58
N GLU A 583 -10.04 -25.59 -0.75
CA GLU A 583 -9.65 -26.76 -1.53
C GLU A 583 -9.39 -26.42 -3.00
N ASP A 584 -10.16 -25.49 -3.58
CA ASP A 584 -10.04 -25.14 -4.99
C ASP A 584 -8.71 -24.40 -5.25
N VAL A 585 -8.36 -23.48 -4.36
CA VAL A 585 -7.08 -22.76 -4.42
C VAL A 585 -5.92 -23.70 -4.11
N ALA A 586 -6.04 -24.53 -3.07
CA ALA A 586 -5.00 -25.48 -2.67
C ALA A 586 -4.70 -26.53 -3.76
N LYS A 587 -5.73 -27.06 -4.42
CA LYS A 587 -5.60 -28.04 -5.52
C LYS A 587 -5.04 -27.46 -6.80
N SER A 588 -5.08 -26.14 -6.97
CA SER A 588 -4.42 -25.49 -8.11
C SER A 588 -2.91 -25.77 -8.11
N ASN A 589 -2.25 -25.57 -9.26
CA ASN A 589 -0.82 -25.85 -9.41
C ASN A 589 -0.42 -27.29 -8.97
N GLY A 590 -1.19 -28.30 -9.41
CA GLY A 590 -0.90 -29.70 -9.09
C GLY A 590 -0.95 -30.04 -7.59
N GLY A 591 -1.83 -29.38 -6.83
CA GLY A 591 -1.96 -29.59 -5.38
C GLY A 591 -1.04 -28.74 -4.50
N LYS A 592 -0.34 -27.76 -5.08
CA LYS A 592 0.60 -26.86 -4.38
C LYS A 592 0.22 -25.38 -4.56
N GLY A 593 -1.07 -25.12 -4.77
CA GLY A 593 -1.59 -23.80 -5.05
C GLY A 593 -1.76 -22.92 -3.80
N LEU A 594 -1.69 -23.51 -2.62
CA LEU A 594 -1.71 -22.79 -1.34
C LEU A 594 -0.81 -23.51 -0.33
N GLU A 595 0.08 -22.76 0.30
CA GLU A 595 0.95 -23.19 1.37
C GLU A 595 0.92 -22.13 2.48
N ILE A 596 0.47 -22.54 3.65
CA ILE A 596 0.38 -21.72 4.87
C ILE A 596 1.28 -22.36 5.91
N ARG A 597 2.18 -21.55 6.46
CA ARG A 597 3.17 -21.96 7.46
C ARG A 597 3.24 -20.94 8.57
N ILE A 598 3.66 -21.37 9.76
CA ILE A 598 3.86 -20.47 10.89
C ILE A 598 5.34 -20.34 11.18
N ALA A 599 5.79 -19.12 11.51
CA ALA A 599 7.16 -18.87 11.92
C ALA A 599 7.21 -18.01 13.18
N LYS A 600 8.26 -18.24 13.99
CA LYS A 600 8.62 -17.46 15.18
C LYS A 600 10.04 -16.94 15.01
N ARG A 601 10.33 -15.75 15.54
CA ARG A 601 11.71 -15.29 15.77
C ARG A 601 11.85 -14.65 17.13
N ASP A 602 13.05 -14.75 17.70
CA ASP A 602 13.44 -13.95 18.85
C ASP A 602 13.81 -12.53 18.40
N VAL A 603 13.56 -11.57 19.29
CA VAL A 603 13.83 -10.16 19.06
C VAL A 603 14.51 -9.59 20.30
N GLN A 604 15.62 -8.88 20.09
CA GLN A 604 16.18 -8.00 21.12
C GLN A 604 15.49 -6.64 20.99
N PRO A 605 14.56 -6.30 21.89
CA PRO A 605 13.76 -5.09 21.77
C PRO A 605 14.58 -3.84 22.08
N LEU A 606 14.12 -2.71 21.57
CA LEU A 606 14.67 -1.40 21.91
C LEU A 606 14.44 -1.09 23.39
N THR A 607 15.45 -0.46 24.00
CA THR A 607 15.32 0.13 25.33
C THR A 607 14.69 1.52 25.26
N LYS A 608 14.17 2.04 26.38
CA LYS A 608 13.65 3.40 26.43
C LYS A 608 14.76 4.40 26.11
N GLY A 609 14.56 5.22 25.07
CA GLY A 609 15.53 6.22 24.61
C GLY A 609 16.43 5.77 23.46
N ASP A 610 16.48 4.48 23.13
CA ASP A 610 17.24 3.95 21.99
C ASP A 610 16.40 3.98 20.71
N LEU A 611 16.05 5.18 20.24
CA LEU A 611 15.26 5.34 19.01
C LEU A 611 16.14 5.40 17.76
N ASP A 612 17.45 5.49 17.91
CA ASP A 612 18.41 5.68 16.81
C ASP A 612 18.73 4.35 16.08
N ASN A 613 18.35 3.24 16.70
CA ASN A 613 18.54 1.87 16.22
C ASN A 613 17.18 1.19 16.02
N PHE A 614 17.20 0.03 15.37
CA PHE A 614 16.06 -0.88 15.33
C PHE A 614 16.28 -2.08 16.25
N PRO A 615 15.21 -2.79 16.68
CA PRO A 615 15.34 -4.07 17.35
C PRO A 615 16.25 -5.01 16.55
N GLN A 616 16.99 -5.87 17.23
CA GLN A 616 17.74 -6.92 16.55
C GLN A 616 16.85 -8.14 16.40
N PHE A 617 16.68 -8.60 15.17
CA PHE A 617 15.82 -9.72 14.84
C PHE A 617 16.66 -10.98 14.64
N GLY A 618 16.27 -12.08 15.27
CA GLY A 618 16.81 -13.40 14.97
C GLY A 618 16.20 -14.00 13.69
N GLU A 619 16.73 -15.14 13.28
CA GLU A 619 16.22 -15.91 12.14
C GLU A 619 14.81 -16.45 12.40
N TRP A 620 14.06 -16.68 11.32
CA TRP A 620 12.76 -17.32 11.38
C TRP A 620 12.89 -18.83 11.63
N GLU A 621 12.28 -19.29 12.71
CA GLU A 621 12.10 -20.70 13.04
C GLU A 621 10.70 -21.16 12.60
N MET A 622 10.62 -22.21 11.77
CA MET A 622 9.38 -22.70 11.17
C MET A 622 8.66 -23.72 12.06
N TYR A 623 7.34 -23.58 12.17
CA TYR A 623 6.45 -24.41 13.00
C TYR A 623 5.33 -25.05 12.16
N ASP A 624 5.72 -25.88 11.18
CA ASP A 624 4.79 -26.49 10.21
C ASP A 624 3.77 -27.44 10.85
N SER A 625 4.08 -27.96 12.05
CA SER A 625 3.16 -28.80 12.83
C SER A 625 1.82 -28.14 13.14
N ILE A 626 1.76 -26.79 13.20
CA ILE A 626 0.53 -26.02 13.46
C ILE A 626 -0.49 -26.15 12.33
N THR A 627 -0.01 -26.26 11.10
CA THR A 627 -0.84 -26.26 9.88
C THR A 627 -1.01 -27.65 9.31
N LYS A 628 -0.25 -28.63 9.80
CA LYS A 628 -0.26 -30.01 9.32
C LYS A 628 -1.67 -30.61 9.34
N GLY A 629 -2.09 -31.18 8.21
CA GLY A 629 -3.40 -31.80 8.04
C GLY A 629 -4.56 -30.84 7.76
N LYS A 630 -4.34 -29.53 7.76
CA LYS A 630 -5.31 -28.52 7.32
C LYS A 630 -5.16 -28.25 5.83
N VAL A 631 -6.26 -27.94 5.13
CA VAL A 631 -6.26 -27.67 3.69
C VAL A 631 -5.41 -26.43 3.37
N GLY A 632 -4.35 -26.61 2.57
CA GLY A 632 -3.38 -25.56 2.25
C GLY A 632 -2.32 -25.33 3.33
N GLY A 633 -2.28 -26.14 4.38
CA GLY A 633 -1.15 -26.21 5.31
C GLY A 633 0.02 -27.00 4.71
N TYR A 634 1.23 -26.79 5.25
CA TYR A 634 2.45 -27.49 4.83
C TYR A 634 2.49 -28.97 5.21
#